data_AF-A0A1Q3VWB1-F1
#
_entry.id   AF-A0A1Q3VWB1-F1
#
_cell.length_a   1.000
_cell.length_b   1.000
_cell.length_c   1.000
_cell.angle_alpha   90.00
_cell.angle_beta   90.00
_cell.angle_gamma   90.00
#
_symmetry.space_group_name_H-M   'P 1'
#
loop_
_entity.id
_entity.type
_entity.pdbx_description
1 polymer ?
#
loop_
_entity_poly.entity_id
_entity_poly.type
_entity_poly.pdbx_seq_one_letter_code
_entity_poly.pdbx_strand_id
1 'polypeptide(L)'
;MLVAPRPRHSLDELARDVGCTLGSVGEIEQLAGVNIQSEVERHELWWQFRHLFIGPSQKVFDAVMDHCAEIALRRIRAGELCLVATRRY
;
A
#
# COMPACT_ATOMS: atom_id res chain seq x y z
N MET A 1 -15.25 9.69 19.45
CA MET A 1 -14.27 10.08 18.42
C MET A 1 -14.25 8.97 17.39
N LEU A 2 -14.68 9.22 16.14
CA LEU A 2 -14.57 8.23 15.07
C LEU A 2 -13.08 8.16 14.69
N VAL A 3 -12.45 7.00 14.90
CA VAL A 3 -11.08 6.76 14.45
C VAL A 3 -11.12 6.77 12.92
N ALA A 4 -10.32 7.64 12.30
CA ALA A 4 -10.22 7.68 10.85
C ALA A 4 -9.84 6.28 10.33
N PRO A 5 -10.47 5.79 9.25
CA PRO A 5 -10.13 4.49 8.69
C PRO A 5 -8.64 4.47 8.32
N ARG A 6 -7.99 3.33 8.57
CA ARG A 6 -6.59 3.14 8.16
C ARG A 6 -6.46 3.37 6.65
N PRO A 7 -5.38 4.01 6.16
CA PRO A 7 -5.19 4.30 4.74
C PRO A 7 -5.39 3.06 3.84
N ARG A 8 -4.92 1.90 4.30
CA ARG A 8 -5.12 0.63 3.58
C ARG A 8 -6.60 0.29 3.38
N HIS A 9 -7.45 0.48 4.38
CA HIS A 9 -8.89 0.19 4.23
C HIS A 9 -9.54 1.10 3.19
N SER A 10 -9.19 2.38 3.19
CA SER A 10 -9.71 3.33 2.20
C SER A 10 -9.23 3.01 0.78
N LEU A 11 -7.99 2.52 0.63
CA LEU A 11 -7.49 2.05 -0.66
C LEU A 11 -8.20 0.76 -1.10
N ASP A 12 -8.42 -0.19 -0.20
CA ASP A 12 -9.13 -1.45 -0.48
C ASP A 12 -10.59 -1.20 -0.89
N GLU A 13 -11.29 -0.26 -0.24
CA GLU A 13 -12.64 0.16 -0.62
C GLU A 13 -12.66 0.76 -2.03
N LEU A 14 -11.76 1.70 -2.30
CA LEU A 14 -11.64 2.31 -3.63
C LEU A 14 -11.31 1.28 -4.71
N ALA A 15 -10.42 0.33 -4.42
CA ALA A 15 -10.09 -0.75 -5.33
C ALA A 15 -11.31 -1.64 -5.63
N ARG A 16 -12.09 -2.00 -4.60
CA ARG A 16 -13.31 -2.80 -4.78
C ARG A 16 -14.35 -2.08 -5.63
N ASP A 17 -14.54 -0.78 -5.44
CA ASP A 17 -15.52 0.02 -6.19
C ASP A 17 -15.25 0.02 -7.70
N VAL A 18 -13.97 -0.08 -8.10
CA VAL A 18 -13.57 -0.17 -9.51
C VAL A 18 -13.38 -1.61 -10.01
N GLY A 19 -13.68 -2.62 -9.17
CA GLY A 19 -13.46 -4.03 -9.50
C GLY A 19 -11.97 -4.43 -9.58
N CYS A 20 -11.09 -3.68 -8.91
CA CYS A 20 -9.68 -3.99 -8.73
C CYS A 20 -9.47 -4.81 -7.46
N THR A 21 -8.55 -5.78 -7.47
CA THR A 21 -8.17 -6.56 -6.28
C THR A 21 -6.71 -6.28 -5.94
N LEU A 22 -6.44 -5.91 -4.69
CA LEU A 22 -5.08 -5.76 -4.13
C LEU A 22 -4.82 -6.96 -3.21
N GLY A 23 -4.17 -8.00 -3.74
CA GLY A 23 -3.97 -9.29 -3.07
C GLY A 23 -2.66 -9.42 -2.30
N SER A 24 -1.71 -8.51 -2.50
CA SER A 24 -0.34 -8.64 -1.99
C SER A 24 0.25 -7.31 -1.52
N VAL A 25 1.27 -7.40 -0.66
CA VAL A 25 2.06 -6.23 -0.23
C VAL A 25 2.76 -5.58 -1.42
N GLY A 26 3.27 -6.39 -2.34
CA GLY A 26 3.97 -5.90 -3.54
C GLY A 26 3.08 -5.03 -4.44
N GLU A 27 1.80 -5.35 -4.58
CA GLU A 27 0.88 -4.51 -5.37
C GLU A 27 0.71 -3.13 -4.73
N ILE A 28 0.57 -3.06 -3.40
CA ILE A 28 0.41 -1.78 -2.69
C ILE A 28 1.74 -0.98 -2.69
N GLU A 29 2.89 -1.65 -2.57
CA GLU A 29 4.22 -1.05 -2.77
C GLU A 29 4.33 -0.43 -4.19
N GLN A 30 3.93 -1.16 -5.22
CA GLN A 30 3.94 -0.66 -6.60
C GLN A 30 3.03 0.55 -6.82
N LEU A 31 1.83 0.56 -6.23
CA LEU A 31 0.93 1.72 -6.30
C LEU A 31 1.53 2.95 -5.61
N ALA A 32 2.31 2.75 -4.54
CA ALA A 32 3.10 3.82 -3.93
C ALA A 32 4.26 4.31 -4.81
N GLY A 33 4.58 3.60 -5.89
CA GLY A 33 5.66 3.94 -6.82
C GLY A 33 6.96 3.21 -6.53
N VAL A 34 6.96 2.24 -5.63
CA VAL A 34 8.15 1.47 -5.27
C VAL A 34 8.46 0.44 -6.35
N ASN A 35 9.68 0.43 -6.85
CA ASN A 35 10.15 -0.62 -7.75
C ASN A 35 10.43 -1.90 -6.97
N ILE A 36 9.45 -2.81 -6.92
CA ILE A 36 9.58 -4.09 -6.21
C ILE A 36 10.66 -5.03 -6.78
N GLN A 37 11.18 -4.76 -7.98
CA GLN A 37 12.29 -5.50 -8.58
C GLN A 37 13.67 -4.97 -8.14
N SER A 38 13.72 -3.79 -7.51
CA SER A 38 14.93 -3.21 -6.92
C SER A 38 15.03 -3.63 -5.46
N GLU A 39 15.94 -4.56 -5.15
CA GLU A 39 16.17 -5.00 -3.77
C GLU A 39 16.59 -3.83 -2.87
N VAL A 40 17.41 -2.91 -3.38
CA VAL A 40 17.88 -1.73 -2.63
C VAL A 40 16.70 -0.82 -2.27
N GLU A 41 15.87 -0.47 -3.24
CA GLU A 41 14.74 0.44 -3.02
C GLU A 41 13.70 -0.17 -2.08
N ARG A 42 13.42 -1.47 -2.27
CA ARG A 42 12.52 -2.20 -1.38
C ARG A 42 13.13 -2.32 0.02
N HIS A 43 14.43 -2.57 0.16
CA HIS A 43 15.09 -2.57 1.46
C HIS A 43 14.98 -1.21 2.15
N GLU A 44 15.23 -0.11 1.43
CA GLU A 44 15.12 1.26 1.93
C GLU A 44 13.70 1.58 2.44
N LEU A 45 12.66 1.16 1.71
CA LEU A 45 11.27 1.26 2.19
C LEU A 45 11.10 0.58 3.55
N TRP A 46 11.46 -0.70 3.63
CA TRP A 46 11.24 -1.50 4.85
C TRP A 46 12.12 -1.04 6.01
N TRP A 47 13.33 -0.55 5.73
CA TRP A 47 14.27 -0.08 6.74
C TRP A 47 13.80 1.17 7.49
N GLN A 48 12.91 1.98 6.89
CA GLN A 48 12.24 3.09 7.59
C GLN A 48 11.44 2.60 8.81
N PHE A 49 10.96 1.36 8.76
CA PHE A 49 10.18 0.72 9.82
C PHE A 49 11.01 -0.20 10.73
N ARG A 50 12.36 -0.15 10.67
CA ARG A 50 13.25 -1.01 11.47
C ARG A 50 12.99 -0.98 12.98
N HIS A 51 12.48 0.15 13.48
CA HIS A 51 12.11 0.32 14.88
C HIS A 51 10.97 -0.62 15.33
N LEU A 52 10.21 -1.18 14.38
CA LEU A 52 9.14 -2.16 14.62
C LEU A 52 9.62 -3.61 14.53
N PHE A 53 10.87 -3.88 14.10
CA PHE A 53 11.36 -5.24 13.85
C PHE A 53 11.49 -6.09 15.12
N ILE A 54 11.57 -5.46 16.30
CA ILE A 54 11.64 -6.15 17.60
C ILE A 54 10.23 -6.61 18.05
N GLY A 55 9.17 -6.13 17.39
CA GLY A 55 7.77 -6.43 17.72
C GLY A 55 7.15 -7.54 16.85
N PRO A 56 5.84 -7.77 17.02
CA PRO A 56 5.09 -8.71 16.18
C PRO A 56 5.22 -8.33 14.70
N SER A 57 5.57 -9.29 13.85
CA SER A 57 5.76 -9.05 12.41
C SER A 57 4.56 -8.36 11.77
N GLN A 58 3.33 -8.71 12.17
CA GLN A 58 2.13 -8.05 11.64
C GLN A 58 2.15 -6.52 11.79
N LYS A 59 2.76 -5.98 12.85
CA LYS A 59 2.83 -4.52 13.04
C LYS A 59 3.71 -3.83 12.01
N VAL A 60 4.83 -4.44 11.62
CA VAL A 60 5.67 -3.87 10.55
C VAL A 60 4.97 -3.97 9.20
N PHE A 61 4.32 -5.10 8.91
CA PHE A 61 3.53 -5.27 7.68
C PHE A 61 2.40 -4.24 7.58
N ASP A 62 1.62 -4.07 8.65
CA ASP A 62 0.55 -3.06 8.71
C ASP A 62 1.10 -1.65 8.47
N ALA A 63 2.22 -1.30 9.11
CA ALA A 63 2.81 0.03 8.98
C ALA A 63 3.33 0.31 7.56
N VAL A 64 4.02 -0.65 6.94
CA VAL A 64 4.49 -0.55 5.55
C VAL A 64 3.31 -0.40 4.59
N MET A 65 2.26 -1.22 4.77
CA MET A 65 1.06 -1.20 3.94
C MET A 65 0.27 0.09 4.08
N ASP A 66 0.08 0.59 5.31
CA ASP A 66 -0.61 1.86 5.55
C ASP A 66 0.16 3.04 4.95
N HIS A 67 1.50 3.04 5.08
CA HIS A 67 2.35 4.07 4.47
C HIS A 67 2.26 4.07 2.94
N CYS A 68 2.38 2.89 2.32
CA CYS A 68 2.27 2.76 0.88
C CYS A 68 0.85 3.12 0.38
N ALA A 69 -0.19 2.71 1.12
CA ALA A 69 -1.56 3.06 0.79
C ALA A 69 -1.82 4.57 0.87
N GLU A 70 -1.23 5.27 1.84
CA GLU A 70 -1.32 6.73 1.93
C GLU A 70 -0.66 7.42 0.72
N ILE A 71 0.48 6.93 0.24
CA ILE A 71 1.11 7.44 -0.98
C ILE A 71 0.21 7.15 -2.19
N ALA A 72 -0.25 5.91 -2.36
CA ALA A 72 -1.12 5.51 -3.46
C ALA A 72 -2.40 6.36 -3.52
N LEU A 73 -3.07 6.58 -2.39
CA LEU A 73 -4.26 7.44 -2.31
C LEU A 73 -3.96 8.89 -2.71
N ARG A 74 -2.81 9.44 -2.31
CA ARG A 74 -2.39 10.78 -2.73
C ARG A 74 -2.18 10.85 -4.24
N ARG A 75 -1.49 9.87 -4.83
CA ARG A 75 -1.27 9.80 -6.28
C ARG A 75 -2.57 9.67 -7.07
N ILE A 76 -3.52 8.87 -6.56
CA ILE A 76 -4.85 8.76 -7.18
C ILE A 76 -5.61 10.08 -7.12
N ARG A 77 -5.64 10.74 -5.95
CA ARG A 77 -6.30 12.05 -5.79
C ARG A 77 -5.66 13.15 -6.63
N ALA A 78 -4.35 13.06 -6.86
CA ALA A 78 -3.61 13.96 -7.75
C ALA A 78 -3.82 13.65 -9.24
N GLY A 79 -4.46 12.52 -9.59
CA GLY A 79 -4.64 12.09 -10.98
C GLY A 79 -3.39 11.48 -11.62
N GLU A 80 -2.36 11.15 -10.83
CA GLU A 80 -1.11 10.52 -11.29
C GLU A 80 -1.24 9.01 -11.49
N LEU A 81 -2.27 8.41 -10.88
CA LEU A 81 -2.51 6.98 -10.84
C LEU A 81 -4.02 6.70 -10.96
N CYS A 82 -4.41 5.76 -11.81
CA CYS A 82 -5.78 5.29 -11.91
C CYS A 82 -5.83 3.79 -11.66
N LEU A 83 -6.79 3.35 -10.84
CA LEU A 83 -7.09 1.94 -10.65
C LEU A 83 -8.00 1.46 -11.79
N VAL A 84 -7.78 0.23 -12.25
CA VAL A 84 -8.56 -0.40 -13.32
C VAL A 84 -9.02 -1.78 -12.89
N ALA A 85 -10.19 -2.20 -13.39
CA ALA A 85 -10.78 -3.49 -13.07
C ALA A 85 -9.83 -4.64 -13.42
N THR A 86 -9.64 -5.58 -12.48
CA THR A 86 -8.85 -6.79 -12.72
C THR A 86 -9.70 -7.77 -13.52
N ARG A 87 -9.39 -7.97 -14.81
CA ARG A 87 -10.04 -9.02 -15.60
C ARG A 87 -9.53 -10.39 -15.14
N ARG A 88 -10.43 -11.22 -14.60
CA ARG A 88 -10.17 -12.65 -14.41
C ARG A 88 -10.31 -13.32 -15.78
N TYR A 89 -9.22 -13.87 -16.30
CA TYR A 89 -9.24 -14.78 -17.45
C TYR A 89 -9.55 -16.19 -16.98
#